data_AF-A0A139CK66-F1
#
_entry.id   AF-A0A139CK66-F1
#
_cell.length_a   1.000
_cell.length_b   1.000
_cell.length_c   1.000
_cell.angle_alpha   90.00
_cell.angle_beta   90.00
_cell.angle_gamma   90.00
#
_symmetry.space_group_name_H-M   'P 1'
#
loop_
_entity.id
_entity.type
_entity.pdbx_description
1 polymer ?
#
loop_
_entity_poly.entity_id
_entity_poly.type
_entity_poly.pdbx_seq_one_letter_code
_entity_poly.pdbx_strand_id
1 'polypeptide(L)'
;MKSRKFLRRGLVLTVMVLLLVLTVIGCSPQATDQAEDGAQDEAQDTADAAQNEENKQNAERVAKLEEKLKVVTQDNSDGKGCIGCHEAGSEYSLQKEIDGIEGHPQVEAKELSDCMQCHASGNLAFKRLIHEKHLVEGDHYKEEYDKNCINCHKISENGEINVRGLDGKNGEDKGNGGNEDTEGNGNGNE
;
A
#
# COMPACT_ATOMS: atom_id res chain seq x y z
N MET A 1 35.25 -1.96 -0.26
CA MET A 1 34.53 -0.68 -0.14
C MET A 1 33.76 -0.63 1.18
N LYS A 2 34.35 -0.09 2.27
CA LYS A 2 33.72 -0.11 3.60
C LYS A 2 34.20 1.06 4.47
N SER A 3 33.97 2.31 4.05
CA SER A 3 34.33 3.47 4.88
C SER A 3 33.62 4.77 4.49
N ARG A 4 32.28 4.78 4.47
CA ARG A 4 31.49 6.03 4.28
C ARG A 4 30.43 6.30 5.36
N LYS A 5 30.21 5.37 6.30
CA LYS A 5 29.18 5.52 7.34
C LYS A 5 29.64 6.31 8.58
N PHE A 6 30.94 6.42 8.83
CA PHE A 6 31.45 7.11 10.02
C PHE A 6 31.49 8.64 9.89
N LEU A 7 31.67 9.18 8.67
CA LEU A 7 31.78 10.62 8.48
C LEU A 7 30.47 11.39 8.72
N ARG A 8 29.31 10.76 8.45
CA ARG A 8 27.99 11.41 8.62
C ARG A 8 27.55 11.55 10.08
N ARG A 9 28.02 10.69 10.98
CA ARG A 9 27.63 10.75 12.40
C ARG A 9 28.42 11.80 13.19
N GLY A 10 29.67 12.06 12.81
CA GLY A 10 30.47 13.11 13.44
C GLY A 10 29.92 14.52 13.17
N LEU A 11 29.54 14.81 11.93
CA LEU A 11 29.08 16.14 11.51
C LEU A 11 27.81 16.59 12.25
N VAL A 12 26.83 15.69 12.42
CA VAL A 12 25.55 15.99 13.06
C VAL A 12 25.73 16.35 14.55
N LEU A 13 26.62 15.64 15.26
CA LEU A 13 26.91 15.93 16.66
C LEU A 13 27.62 17.27 16.84
N THR A 14 28.55 17.64 15.95
CA THR A 14 29.20 18.96 16.00
C THR A 14 28.24 20.12 15.74
N VAL A 15 27.29 19.99 14.81
CA VAL A 15 26.30 21.06 14.53
C VAL A 15 25.34 21.24 15.72
N MET A 16 24.95 20.16 16.38
CA MET A 16 24.01 20.24 17.49
C MET A 16 24.63 20.88 18.75
N VAL A 17 25.91 20.63 19.02
CA VAL A 17 26.64 21.29 20.12
C VAL A 17 26.84 22.78 19.84
N LEU A 18 27.07 23.16 18.58
CA LEU A 18 27.29 24.57 18.18
C LEU A 18 26.01 25.41 18.29
N LEU A 19 24.84 24.82 18.03
CA LEU A 19 23.53 25.47 18.23
C LEU A 19 23.16 25.68 19.71
N LEU A 20 23.66 24.82 20.62
CA LEU A 20 23.40 24.92 22.06
C LEU A 20 24.23 26.01 22.76
N VAL A 21 25.35 26.45 22.18
CA VAL A 21 26.19 27.52 22.74
C VAL A 21 25.67 28.92 22.37
N LEU A 22 24.84 29.04 21.33
CA LEU A 22 24.29 30.33 20.87
C LEU A 22 23.05 30.81 21.64
N THR A 23 22.52 30.04 22.60
CA THR A 23 21.31 30.43 23.36
C THR A 23 21.57 31.11 24.71
N VAL A 24 22.83 31.37 25.08
CA VAL A 24 23.18 31.93 26.42
C VAL A 24 23.74 33.35 26.37
N ILE A 25 23.68 34.05 25.23
CA ILE A 25 24.06 35.47 25.13
C ILE A 25 22.84 36.27 24.66
N GLY A 26 21.89 36.46 25.56
CA GLY A 26 20.79 37.41 25.43
C GLY A 26 20.83 38.38 26.61
N CYS A 27 21.52 39.51 26.41
CA CYS A 27 21.56 40.64 27.34
C CYS A 27 20.17 41.24 27.55
N SER A 28 19.83 41.55 28.81
CA SER A 28 18.72 42.42 29.17
C SER A 28 18.89 43.82 28.57
N PRO A 29 17.83 44.43 28.00
CA PRO A 29 17.72 45.87 27.91
C PRO A 29 16.96 46.42 29.12
N GLN A 30 17.55 47.46 29.71
CA GLN A 30 16.93 48.33 30.70
C GLN A 30 15.77 49.11 30.07
N ALA A 31 14.78 49.39 30.92
CA ALA A 31 13.61 50.21 30.65
C ALA A 31 13.97 51.56 30.00
N THR A 32 13.29 51.84 28.89
CA THR A 32 13.03 53.20 28.41
C THR A 32 11.52 53.30 28.18
N ASP A 33 10.84 54.00 29.08
CA ASP A 33 9.50 54.53 28.85
C ASP A 33 9.55 55.49 27.66
N GLN A 34 9.04 55.10 26.49
CA GLN A 34 8.56 56.02 25.47
C GLN A 34 7.79 55.32 24.34
N ALA A 35 6.48 55.59 24.30
CA ALA A 35 5.60 55.60 23.14
C ALA A 35 5.45 54.28 22.34
N GLU A 36 4.61 53.38 22.84
CA GLU A 36 4.04 52.27 22.07
C GLU A 36 2.53 52.48 21.90
N ASP A 37 2.13 53.08 20.77
CA ASP A 37 0.77 52.97 20.26
C ASP A 37 0.84 53.14 18.74
N GLY A 38 0.83 52.01 18.00
CA GLY A 38 0.72 52.03 16.53
C GLY A 38 1.67 51.16 15.69
N ALA A 39 2.42 50.20 16.26
CA ALA A 39 3.30 49.31 15.47
C ALA A 39 3.12 47.80 15.76
N GLN A 40 2.07 47.40 16.50
CA GLN A 40 1.73 46.00 16.74
C GLN A 40 0.67 45.43 15.78
N ASP A 41 0.01 46.27 14.98
CA ASP A 41 -1.11 45.85 14.11
C ASP A 41 -0.62 45.15 12.82
N GLU A 42 0.52 45.56 12.24
CA GLU A 42 0.97 45.01 10.94
C GLU A 42 1.68 43.64 11.03
N ALA A 43 2.20 43.28 12.21
CA ALA A 43 2.89 41.99 12.43
C ALA A 43 1.92 40.83 12.67
N GLN A 44 0.69 41.11 13.13
CA GLN A 44 -0.33 40.10 13.40
C GLN A 44 -1.09 39.71 12.13
N ASP A 45 -1.42 40.69 11.28
CA ASP A 45 -2.08 40.47 9.98
C ASP A 45 -1.25 39.58 9.02
N THR A 46 0.08 39.66 9.11
CA THR A 46 0.98 38.84 8.28
C THR A 46 1.12 37.40 8.79
N ALA A 47 1.01 37.17 10.11
CA ALA A 47 1.02 35.82 10.70
C ALA A 47 -0.29 35.07 10.42
N ASP A 48 -1.43 35.75 10.49
CA ASP A 48 -2.74 35.15 10.25
C ASP A 48 -2.94 34.76 8.77
N ALA A 49 -2.41 35.57 7.84
CA ALA A 49 -2.41 35.23 6.41
C ALA A 49 -1.56 34.00 6.07
N ALA A 50 -0.38 33.86 6.69
CA ALA A 50 0.49 32.71 6.50
C ALA A 50 -0.12 31.41 7.05
N GLN A 51 -0.78 31.47 8.22
CA GLN A 51 -1.50 30.32 8.79
C GLN A 51 -2.70 29.90 7.94
N ASN A 52 -3.42 30.86 7.35
CA ASN A 52 -4.56 30.57 6.48
C ASN A 52 -4.14 29.83 5.20
N GLU A 53 -3.03 30.22 4.59
CA GLU A 53 -2.49 29.54 3.41
C GLU A 53 -1.98 28.12 3.75
N GLU A 54 -1.29 27.94 4.89
CA GLU A 54 -0.87 26.62 5.36
C GLU A 54 -2.08 25.69 5.61
N ASN A 55 -3.13 26.21 6.26
CA ASN A 55 -4.35 25.45 6.53
C ASN A 55 -5.06 25.01 5.24
N LYS A 56 -5.10 25.88 4.23
CA LYS A 56 -5.66 25.56 2.92
C LYS A 56 -4.86 24.46 2.21
N GLN A 57 -3.54 24.58 2.17
CA GLN A 57 -2.67 23.57 1.57
C GLN A 57 -2.77 22.22 2.29
N ASN A 58 -2.91 22.23 3.61
CA ASN A 58 -3.12 21.02 4.41
C ASN A 58 -4.47 20.36 4.09
N ALA A 59 -5.55 21.14 3.97
CA ALA A 59 -6.87 20.63 3.61
C ALA A 59 -6.85 19.96 2.21
N GLU A 60 -6.22 20.60 1.22
CA GLU A 60 -6.08 20.03 -0.13
C GLU A 60 -5.26 18.72 -0.13
N ARG A 61 -4.20 18.65 0.68
CA ARG A 61 -3.40 17.43 0.83
C ARG A 61 -4.17 16.30 1.49
N VAL A 62 -4.98 16.60 2.52
CA VAL A 62 -5.82 15.61 3.19
C VAL A 62 -6.86 15.06 2.21
N ALA A 63 -7.58 15.92 1.49
CA ALA A 63 -8.56 15.49 0.49
C ALA A 63 -7.92 14.59 -0.60
N LYS A 64 -6.71 14.93 -1.06
CA LYS A 64 -5.98 14.10 -2.03
C LYS A 64 -5.55 12.75 -1.45
N LEU A 65 -5.16 12.71 -0.17
CA LEU A 65 -4.78 11.46 0.50
C LEU A 65 -6.00 10.57 0.74
N GLU A 66 -7.15 11.12 1.08
CA GLU A 66 -8.40 10.38 1.24
C GLU A 66 -8.81 9.72 -0.08
N GLU A 67 -8.75 10.46 -1.18
CA GLU A 67 -9.04 9.90 -2.50
C GLU A 67 -8.04 8.79 -2.88
N LYS A 68 -6.73 9.02 -2.66
CA LYS A 68 -5.72 7.99 -2.92
C LYS A 68 -5.90 6.78 -2.01
N LEU A 69 -6.27 6.98 -0.75
CA LEU A 69 -6.51 5.90 0.21
C LEU A 69 -7.63 4.99 -0.29
N LYS A 70 -8.72 5.57 -0.80
CA LYS A 70 -9.82 4.81 -1.40
C LYS A 70 -9.32 3.91 -2.53
N VAL A 71 -8.54 4.45 -3.46
CA VAL A 71 -7.99 3.67 -4.59
C VAL A 71 -7.09 2.51 -4.12
N VAL A 72 -6.20 2.74 -3.15
CA VAL A 72 -5.25 1.71 -2.69
C VAL A 72 -5.82 0.74 -1.65
N THR A 73 -7.04 0.97 -1.16
CA THR A 73 -7.73 0.09 -0.20
C THR A 73 -8.96 -0.59 -0.80
N GLN A 74 -9.37 -0.20 -1.99
CA GLN A 74 -10.47 -0.83 -2.72
C GLN A 74 -9.98 -2.04 -3.52
N ASP A 75 -10.60 -3.19 -3.27
CA ASP A 75 -10.43 -4.38 -4.08
C ASP A 75 -11.27 -4.27 -5.35
N ASN A 76 -10.60 -4.12 -6.49
CA ASN A 76 -11.25 -4.00 -7.80
C ASN A 76 -11.39 -5.36 -8.51
N SER A 77 -10.99 -6.45 -7.86
CA SER A 77 -11.14 -7.82 -8.39
C SER A 77 -12.42 -8.51 -7.93
N ASP A 78 -13.31 -7.81 -7.23
CA ASP A 78 -14.48 -8.37 -6.52
C ASP A 78 -14.10 -9.54 -5.60
N GLY A 79 -12.90 -9.49 -5.03
CA GLY A 79 -12.36 -10.56 -4.19
C GLY A 79 -11.91 -11.82 -4.93
N LYS A 80 -11.97 -11.84 -6.27
CA LYS A 80 -11.66 -13.01 -7.11
C LYS A 80 -10.21 -13.07 -7.59
N GLY A 81 -9.40 -12.05 -7.31
CA GLY A 81 -7.99 -12.03 -7.73
C GLY A 81 -7.86 -11.98 -9.24
N CYS A 82 -7.01 -12.85 -9.81
CA CYS A 82 -6.75 -12.90 -11.25
C CYS A 82 -8.02 -13.03 -12.08
N ILE A 83 -8.97 -13.88 -11.65
CA ILE A 83 -10.20 -14.15 -12.41
C ILE A 83 -11.17 -12.96 -12.36
N GLY A 84 -11.01 -12.01 -11.42
CA GLY A 84 -11.83 -10.80 -11.38
C GLY A 84 -11.61 -9.88 -12.59
N CYS A 85 -10.39 -9.86 -13.13
CA CYS A 85 -10.05 -9.10 -14.35
C CYS A 85 -9.93 -10.00 -15.58
N HIS A 86 -9.45 -11.24 -15.39
CA HIS A 86 -9.21 -12.21 -16.46
C HIS A 86 -10.33 -13.27 -16.52
N GLU A 87 -11.58 -12.81 -16.62
CA GLU A 87 -12.74 -13.69 -16.62
C GLU A 87 -12.71 -14.68 -17.80
N ALA A 88 -13.18 -15.91 -17.55
CA ALA A 88 -13.26 -16.95 -18.57
C ALA A 88 -14.16 -16.51 -19.75
N GLY A 89 -13.67 -16.70 -20.98
CA GLY A 89 -14.40 -16.31 -22.19
C GLY A 89 -14.27 -14.84 -22.58
N SER A 90 -13.66 -14.00 -21.76
CA SER A 90 -13.28 -12.64 -22.14
C SER A 90 -12.06 -12.63 -23.08
N GLU A 91 -11.86 -11.52 -23.79
CA GLU A 91 -10.65 -11.30 -24.61
C GLU A 91 -9.38 -11.26 -23.76
N TYR A 92 -9.50 -10.94 -22.47
CA TYR A 92 -8.44 -10.94 -21.46
C TYR A 92 -8.47 -12.19 -20.59
N SER A 93 -9.13 -13.27 -20.98
CA SER A 93 -9.12 -14.50 -20.17
C SER A 93 -7.70 -15.04 -19.99
N LEU A 94 -7.42 -15.74 -18.89
CA LEU A 94 -6.07 -16.30 -18.62
C LEU A 94 -5.55 -17.13 -19.79
N GLN A 95 -6.42 -17.93 -20.43
CA GLN A 95 -6.05 -18.71 -21.62
C GLN A 95 -5.61 -17.80 -22.78
N LYS A 96 -6.35 -16.72 -23.05
CA LYS A 96 -6.01 -15.78 -24.14
C LYS A 96 -4.68 -15.06 -23.90
N GLU A 97 -4.42 -14.69 -22.66
CA GLU A 97 -3.15 -14.09 -22.27
C GLU A 97 -1.98 -15.05 -22.52
N ILE A 98 -2.08 -16.32 -22.12
CA ILE A 98 -0.99 -17.29 -22.33
C ILE A 98 -0.82 -17.70 -23.80
N ASP A 99 -1.90 -17.77 -24.57
CA ASP A 99 -1.86 -18.08 -25.99
C ASP A 99 -1.05 -17.02 -26.78
N GLY A 100 -1.01 -15.78 -26.28
CA GLY A 100 -0.26 -14.67 -26.86
C GLY A 100 1.23 -14.63 -26.53
N ILE A 101 1.72 -15.50 -25.64
CA ILE A 101 3.12 -15.47 -25.19
C ILE A 101 3.98 -16.31 -26.14
N GLU A 102 4.85 -15.64 -26.91
CA GLU A 102 5.81 -16.32 -27.78
C GLU A 102 6.70 -17.28 -27.00
N GLY A 103 6.75 -18.54 -27.45
CA GLY A 103 7.56 -19.59 -26.81
C GLY A 103 6.94 -20.21 -25.55
N HIS A 104 5.76 -19.79 -25.11
CA HIS A 104 5.05 -20.47 -24.04
C HIS A 104 4.43 -21.79 -24.55
N PRO A 105 4.58 -22.91 -23.81
CA PRO A 105 3.92 -24.16 -24.17
C PRO A 105 2.40 -24.01 -24.24
N GLN A 106 1.77 -24.66 -25.23
CA GLN A 106 0.32 -24.68 -25.34
C GLN A 106 -0.25 -25.60 -24.26
N VAL A 107 -0.81 -25.00 -23.21
CA VAL A 107 -1.44 -25.67 -22.08
C VAL A 107 -2.80 -25.04 -21.82
N GLU A 108 -3.71 -25.81 -21.23
CA GLU A 108 -4.97 -25.26 -20.74
C GLU A 108 -4.71 -24.60 -19.37
N ALA A 109 -5.09 -23.33 -19.21
CA ALA A 109 -5.00 -22.60 -17.95
C ALA A 109 -6.39 -22.05 -17.59
N LYS A 110 -7.03 -22.67 -16.60
CA LYS A 110 -8.33 -22.25 -16.08
C LYS A 110 -8.17 -21.50 -14.77
N GLU A 111 -7.19 -21.91 -13.98
CA GLU A 111 -6.94 -21.37 -12.66
C GLU A 111 -5.50 -20.90 -12.51
N LEU A 112 -5.29 -20.00 -11.56
CA LEU A 112 -3.96 -19.57 -11.16
C LEU A 112 -3.07 -20.75 -10.71
N SER A 113 -3.67 -21.79 -10.14
CA SER A 113 -2.93 -22.99 -9.70
C SER A 113 -2.31 -23.76 -10.87
N ASP A 114 -2.83 -23.62 -12.10
CA ASP A 114 -2.28 -24.25 -13.31
C ASP A 114 -0.94 -23.62 -13.69
N CYS A 115 -0.83 -22.29 -13.60
CA CYS A 115 0.41 -21.57 -13.88
C CYS A 115 1.54 -21.99 -12.93
N MET A 116 1.19 -22.24 -11.66
CA MET A 116 2.14 -22.59 -10.62
C MET A 116 2.78 -23.98 -10.83
N GLN A 117 2.18 -24.86 -11.62
CA GLN A 117 2.74 -26.19 -11.91
C GLN A 117 4.11 -26.10 -12.60
N CYS A 118 4.34 -25.07 -13.42
CA CYS A 118 5.62 -24.83 -14.09
C CYS A 118 6.35 -23.60 -13.53
N HIS A 119 5.63 -22.60 -13.05
CA HIS A 119 6.19 -21.32 -12.63
C HIS A 119 6.36 -21.18 -11.11
N ALA A 120 6.47 -22.28 -10.35
CA ALA A 120 6.62 -22.22 -8.90
C ALA A 120 7.91 -21.50 -8.42
N SER A 121 9.02 -21.63 -9.15
CA SER A 121 10.33 -21.10 -8.72
C SER A 121 11.27 -20.83 -9.90
N GLY A 122 12.45 -20.25 -9.60
CA GLY A 122 13.49 -19.95 -10.58
C GLY A 122 13.40 -18.55 -11.24
N ASN A 123 14.21 -18.34 -12.28
CA ASN A 123 13.92 -17.33 -13.30
C ASN A 123 12.62 -17.79 -13.96
N LEU A 124 11.65 -16.98 -14.35
CA LEU A 124 10.29 -17.47 -14.70
C LEU A 124 9.42 -17.91 -13.52
N ALA A 125 9.84 -17.73 -12.27
CA ALA A 125 8.90 -17.85 -11.15
C ALA A 125 7.71 -16.89 -11.36
N PHE A 126 6.49 -17.37 -11.15
CA PHE A 126 5.23 -16.69 -11.42
C PHE A 126 5.16 -15.34 -10.71
N LYS A 127 5.56 -15.30 -9.43
CA LYS A 127 5.64 -14.06 -8.64
C LYS A 127 6.48 -12.97 -9.28
N ARG A 128 7.51 -13.32 -10.06
CA ARG A 128 8.35 -12.32 -10.74
C ARG A 128 7.65 -11.85 -12.00
N LEU A 129 7.16 -12.78 -12.80
CA LEU A 129 6.51 -12.51 -14.08
C LEU A 129 5.27 -11.63 -13.90
N ILE A 130 4.37 -11.97 -12.97
CA ILE A 130 3.12 -11.22 -12.79
C ILE A 130 3.37 -9.80 -12.30
N HIS A 131 4.26 -9.61 -11.32
CA HIS A 131 4.59 -8.27 -10.85
C HIS A 131 5.24 -7.43 -11.95
N GLU A 132 6.11 -8.01 -12.77
CA GLU A 132 6.70 -7.30 -13.90
C GLU A 132 5.62 -6.89 -14.92
N LYS A 133 4.78 -7.84 -15.34
CA LYS A 133 3.71 -7.60 -16.31
C LYS A 133 2.67 -6.59 -15.84
N HIS A 134 2.32 -6.53 -14.57
CA HIS A 134 1.28 -5.63 -14.07
C HIS A 134 1.83 -4.33 -13.46
N LEU A 135 2.92 -4.40 -12.69
CA LEU A 135 3.43 -3.23 -11.96
C LEU A 135 4.43 -2.39 -12.78
N VAL A 136 5.04 -2.99 -13.81
CA VAL A 136 6.06 -2.34 -14.64
C VAL A 136 5.54 -2.12 -16.05
N GLU A 137 5.12 -3.18 -16.73
CA GLU A 137 4.75 -3.13 -18.15
C GLU A 137 3.28 -2.76 -18.38
N GLY A 138 2.37 -3.17 -17.50
CA GLY A 138 0.92 -3.04 -17.70
C GLY A 138 0.39 -1.64 -17.43
N ASP A 139 0.34 -0.80 -18.45
CA ASP A 139 -0.16 0.58 -18.35
C ASP A 139 -1.58 0.64 -17.78
N HIS A 140 -2.49 -0.21 -18.26
CA HIS A 140 -3.86 -0.28 -17.74
C HIS A 140 -3.91 -0.52 -16.22
N TYR A 141 -3.10 -1.47 -15.72
CA TYR A 141 -3.08 -1.76 -14.29
C TYR A 141 -2.48 -0.62 -13.46
N LYS A 142 -1.46 0.06 -13.99
CA LYS A 142 -0.84 1.20 -13.33
C LYS A 142 -1.77 2.42 -13.28
N GLU A 143 -2.52 2.66 -14.34
CA GLU A 143 -3.38 3.84 -14.49
C GLU A 143 -4.71 3.67 -13.77
N GLU A 144 -5.40 2.54 -13.96
CA GLU A 144 -6.73 2.33 -13.39
C GLU A 144 -6.70 1.88 -11.92
N TYR A 145 -5.63 1.19 -11.51
CA TYR A 145 -5.59 0.54 -10.20
C TYR A 145 -4.43 0.99 -9.30
N ASP A 146 -3.66 2.01 -9.69
CA ASP A 146 -2.51 2.58 -8.95
C ASP A 146 -1.60 1.51 -8.33
N LYS A 147 -1.36 0.41 -9.06
CA LYS A 147 -0.51 -0.70 -8.61
C LYS A 147 -1.00 -1.38 -7.31
N ASN A 148 -2.30 -1.41 -7.08
CA ASN A 148 -2.88 -1.84 -5.81
C ASN A 148 -2.75 -3.36 -5.57
N CYS A 149 -1.87 -3.72 -4.64
CA CYS A 149 -1.57 -5.10 -4.25
C CYS A 149 -2.81 -5.91 -3.85
N ILE A 150 -3.85 -5.31 -3.28
CA ILE A 150 -5.00 -6.04 -2.71
C ILE A 150 -5.94 -6.60 -3.79
N ASN A 151 -5.81 -6.13 -5.03
CA ASN A 151 -6.53 -6.70 -6.17
C ASN A 151 -6.10 -8.14 -6.44
N CYS A 152 -4.89 -8.54 -5.99
CA CYS A 152 -4.40 -9.92 -6.13
C CYS A 152 -4.18 -10.60 -4.77
N HIS A 153 -3.82 -9.82 -3.76
CA HIS A 153 -3.51 -10.31 -2.43
C HIS A 153 -4.64 -10.10 -1.44
N LYS A 154 -4.80 -11.04 -0.52
CA LYS A 154 -5.62 -10.89 0.68
C LYS A 154 -4.75 -10.98 1.92
N ILE A 155 -5.15 -10.29 2.97
CA ILE A 155 -4.54 -10.41 4.30
C ILE A 155 -5.52 -11.22 5.15
N SER A 156 -5.10 -12.35 5.69
CA SER A 156 -5.90 -13.15 6.63
C SER A 156 -5.89 -12.54 8.03
N GLU A 157 -6.76 -13.04 8.91
CA GLU A 157 -6.92 -12.54 10.29
C GLU A 157 -5.64 -12.64 11.13
N ASN A 158 -4.78 -13.62 10.83
CA ASN A 158 -3.47 -13.79 11.45
C ASN A 158 -2.38 -12.86 10.85
N GLY A 159 -2.72 -12.02 9.88
CA GLY A 159 -1.80 -11.11 9.21
C GLY A 159 -0.98 -11.73 8.07
N GLU A 160 -1.28 -12.96 7.63
CA GLU A 160 -0.60 -13.56 6.49
C GLU A 160 -1.12 -12.99 5.16
N ILE A 161 -0.20 -12.77 4.22
CA ILE A 161 -0.52 -12.28 2.88
C ILE A 161 -0.58 -13.48 1.94
N ASN A 162 -1.76 -13.72 1.38
CA ASN A 162 -2.02 -14.80 0.44
C ASN A 162 -2.44 -14.25 -0.91
N VAL A 163 -2.23 -15.02 -1.99
CA VAL A 163 -2.73 -14.66 -3.33
C VAL A 163 -4.10 -15.28 -3.49
N ARG A 164 -5.11 -14.45 -3.79
CA ARG A 164 -6.48 -14.91 -4.03
C ARG A 164 -6.49 -15.99 -5.10
N GLY A 165 -7.12 -17.13 -4.79
CA GLY A 165 -7.18 -18.28 -5.71
C GLY A 165 -6.03 -19.28 -5.58
N LEU A 166 -5.05 -19.04 -4.69
CA LEU A 166 -4.03 -20.05 -4.30
C LEU A 166 -4.23 -20.61 -2.88
N ASP A 167 -5.34 -20.23 -2.25
CA ASP A 167 -5.59 -20.41 -0.81
C ASP A 167 -5.93 -21.86 -0.38
N GLY A 168 -5.77 -22.85 -1.27
CA GLY A 168 -6.35 -24.19 -1.07
C GLY A 168 -5.43 -25.39 -1.31
N LYS A 169 -4.10 -25.23 -1.45
CA LYS A 169 -3.20 -26.39 -1.68
C LYS A 169 -1.92 -26.47 -0.84
N ASN A 170 -1.61 -25.48 -0.01
CA ASN A 170 -0.43 -25.52 0.87
C ASN A 170 -0.73 -25.38 2.37
N GLY A 171 -2.01 -25.47 2.74
CA GLY A 171 -2.44 -25.53 4.13
C GLY A 171 -3.65 -26.42 4.23
N GLU A 172 -3.43 -27.73 4.39
CA GLU A 172 -4.34 -28.52 5.21
C GLU A 172 -4.41 -27.80 6.56
N ASP A 173 -5.44 -26.98 6.73
CA ASP A 173 -5.97 -26.65 8.04
C ASP A 173 -6.47 -27.95 8.67
N LYS A 174 -5.56 -28.68 9.32
CA LYS A 174 -5.92 -29.67 10.34
C LYS A 174 -6.27 -28.89 11.60
N GLY A 175 -7.44 -28.27 11.59
CA GLY A 175 -7.86 -27.39 12.66
C GLY A 175 -9.38 -27.27 12.73
N ASN A 176 -9.96 -28.16 13.54
CA ASN A 176 -11.26 -28.00 14.16
C ASN A 176 -12.50 -28.33 13.30
N GLY A 177 -12.79 -29.64 13.25
CA GLY A 177 -14.15 -30.13 13.03
C GLY A 177 -15.06 -29.64 14.16
N GLY A 178 -15.80 -28.57 13.88
CA GLY A 178 -17.05 -28.26 14.56
C GLY A 178 -18.12 -29.20 14.03
N ASN A 179 -18.34 -30.30 14.75
CA ASN A 179 -19.48 -31.17 14.57
C ASN A 179 -20.72 -30.37 14.99
N GLU A 180 -21.40 -29.70 14.06
CA GLU A 180 -22.74 -29.18 14.30
C GLU A 180 -23.71 -30.34 14.12
N ASP A 181 -24.12 -30.85 15.27
CA ASP A 181 -25.08 -31.90 15.46
C ASP A 181 -26.36 -31.60 14.68
N THR A 182 -26.65 -32.46 13.71
CA THR A 182 -27.95 -32.51 13.04
C THR A 182 -28.94 -33.13 14.01
N GLU A 183 -29.59 -32.30 14.84
CA GLU A 183 -30.74 -32.73 15.63
C GLU A 183 -31.92 -33.00 14.68
N GLY A 184 -32.08 -34.28 14.33
CA GLY A 184 -33.29 -34.82 13.73
C GLY A 184 -34.45 -34.74 14.71
N ASN A 185 -35.34 -33.77 14.50
CA ASN A 185 -36.66 -33.78 15.14
C ASN A 185 -37.58 -34.72 14.35
N GLY A 186 -37.64 -35.97 14.78
CA GLY A 186 -38.71 -36.88 14.42
C GLY A 186 -39.98 -36.50 15.17
N ASN A 187 -41.04 -36.20 14.43
CA ASN A 187 -42.38 -36.23 14.99
C ASN A 187 -43.27 -37.04 14.05
N GLY A 188 -43.40 -38.33 14.38
CA GLY A 188 -44.49 -39.14 13.91
C GLY A 188 -45.70 -38.88 14.80
N ASN A 189 -46.87 -38.73 14.18
CA ASN A 189 -48.14 -39.05 14.81
C ASN A 189 -49.08 -39.58 13.73
N GLU A 190 -49.51 -40.82 13.99
CA GLU A 190 -50.78 -41.47 13.62
C GLU A 190 -51.08 -41.81 12.16
#